data_AF-A0A0B1RUY4-F1
#
_entry.id   AF-A0A0B1RUY4-F1
#
_cell.length_a   1.000
_cell.length_b   1.000
_cell.length_c   1.000
_cell.angle_alpha   90.00
_cell.angle_beta   90.00
_cell.angle_gamma   90.00
#
_symmetry.space_group_name_H-M   'P 1'
#
loop_
_entity.id
_entity.type
_entity.pdbx_description
1 polymer ?
#
loop_
_entity_poly.entity_id
_entity_poly.type
_entity_poly.pdbx_seq_one_letter_code
_entity_poly.pdbx_strand_id
1 'polypeptide(L)'
;LFRFVKETKENREHGVGDLKILRNPKINCRLIVMSSEQVREVCANFAILPSIKLNEKKGMPNVCNWICRDYSESPECTGNLYSEIQSC
;
A
#
# COMPACT_ATOMS: atom_id res chain seq x y z
N LEU A 1 -4.11 0.50 6.97
CA LEU A 1 -2.89 0.76 6.19
C LEU A 1 -2.03 1.76 6.93
N PHE A 2 -0.78 1.40 7.17
CA PHE A 2 0.23 2.30 7.73
C PHE A 2 1.24 2.66 6.65
N ARG A 3 1.78 3.88 6.75
CA ARG A 3 2.89 4.37 5.94
C ARG A 3 4.07 4.70 6.82
N PHE A 4 5.24 4.19 6.45
CA PHE A 4 6.48 4.52 7.13
C PHE A 4 6.98 5.90 6.70
N VAL A 5 7.18 6.80 7.67
CA VAL A 5 7.72 8.14 7.48
C VAL A 5 9.21 8.12 7.83
N LYS A 6 10.07 8.38 6.83
CA LYS A 6 11.52 8.24 6.97
C LYS A 6 12.11 9.28 7.92
N GLU A 7 11.51 10.47 7.97
CA GLU A 7 11.95 11.62 8.77
C GLU A 7 11.81 11.33 10.26
N THR A 8 10.68 10.77 10.68
CA THR A 8 10.41 10.41 12.08
C THR A 8 10.77 8.97 12.42
N LYS A 9 11.04 8.13 11.40
CA LYS A 9 11.28 6.68 11.52
C LYS A 9 10.11 5.93 12.18
N GLU A 10 8.90 6.35 11.88
CA GLU A 10 7.68 5.82 12.50
C GLU A 10 6.65 5.43 11.44
N ASN A 11 5.80 4.47 11.78
CA ASN A 11 4.62 4.14 11.00
C ASN A 11 3.47 5.06 11.41
N ARG A 12 2.93 5.81 10.45
CA ARG A 12 1.71 6.62 10.63
C ARG A 12 0.53 5.94 9.95
N GLU A 13 -0.62 6.03 10.59
CA GLU A 13 -1.86 5.56 9.98
C GLU A 13 -2.14 6.35 8.70
N HIS A 14 -2.46 5.64 7.62
CA HIS A 14 -2.67 6.24 6.30
C HIS A 14 -4.09 6.01 5.76
N GLY A 15 -4.76 4.94 6.18
CA GLY A 15 -6.16 4.71 5.83
C GLY A 15 -6.68 3.36 6.29
N VAL A 16 -7.98 3.27 6.55
CA VAL A 16 -8.70 2.04 6.91
C VAL A 16 -9.79 1.81 5.87
N GLY A 17 -9.91 0.57 5.39
CA GLY A 17 -10.92 0.18 4.41
C GLY A 17 -10.54 -1.07 3.63
N ASP A 18 -11.34 -1.37 2.62
CA ASP A 18 -11.18 -2.57 1.80
C ASP A 18 -10.01 -2.45 0.81
N LEU A 19 -9.16 -3.46 0.82
CA LEU A 19 -8.15 -3.66 -0.20
C LEU A 19 -8.67 -4.53 -1.34
N LYS A 20 -8.47 -4.08 -2.58
CA LYS A 20 -8.91 -4.76 -3.80
C LYS A 20 -7.71 -5.02 -4.72
N ILE A 21 -7.71 -6.20 -5.33
CA ILE A 21 -6.79 -6.54 -6.42
C ILE A 21 -7.55 -6.36 -7.74
N LEU A 22 -7.11 -5.42 -8.56
CA LEU A 22 -7.65 -5.19 -9.89
C LEU A 22 -6.74 -5.84 -10.94
N ARG A 23 -7.33 -6.42 -11.98
CA ARG A 23 -6.58 -6.99 -13.13
C ARG A 23 -6.96 -6.25 -14.39
N ASN A 24 -5.98 -5.71 -15.10
CA ASN A 24 -6.14 -5.24 -16.46
C ASN A 24 -5.77 -6.37 -17.44
N PRO A 25 -6.74 -6.99 -18.14
CA PRO A 25 -6.47 -8.12 -19.02
C PRO A 25 -5.72 -7.74 -20.29
N LYS A 26 -5.80 -6.47 -20.74
CA LYS A 26 -5.16 -6.03 -21.99
C LYS A 26 -3.63 -5.93 -21.88
N ILE A 27 -3.15 -5.48 -20.73
CA ILE A 27 -1.71 -5.31 -20.43
C ILE A 27 -1.19 -6.37 -19.45
N ASN A 28 -2.03 -7.34 -19.08
CA ASN A 28 -1.78 -8.36 -18.07
C ASN A 28 -1.18 -7.83 -16.76
N CYS A 29 -1.61 -6.63 -16.34
CA CYS A 29 -1.14 -5.95 -15.14
C CYS A 29 -2.12 -6.18 -13.98
N ARG A 30 -1.61 -6.31 -12.76
CA ARG A 30 -2.40 -6.37 -11.54
C ARG A 30 -2.07 -5.16 -10.66
N LEU A 31 -3.09 -4.49 -10.15
CA LEU A 31 -2.97 -3.33 -9.28
C LEU A 31 -3.59 -3.65 -7.92
N ILE A 32 -2.94 -3.17 -6.86
CA ILE A 32 -3.53 -3.07 -5.54
C ILE A 32 -4.16 -1.69 -5.43
N VAL A 33 -5.43 -1.65 -5.07
CA VAL A 33 -6.15 -0.41 -4.77
C VAL A 33 -6.82 -0.54 -3.42
N MET A 34 -6.64 0.45 -2.56
CA MET A 34 -7.33 0.56 -1.28
C MET A 34 -7.93 1.97 -1.17
N SER A 35 -9.19 2.03 -0.77
CA SER A 35 -9.91 3.29 -0.55
C SER A 35 -10.25 3.41 0.92
N SER A 36 -10.00 4.59 1.51
CA SER A 36 -10.33 4.88 2.90
C SER A 36 -11.83 5.02 3.08
N GLU A 37 -12.41 4.30 4.05
CA GLU A 37 -13.85 4.37 4.34
C GLU A 37 -14.30 5.74 4.82
N GLN A 38 -13.46 6.40 5.61
CA GLN A 38 -13.77 7.69 6.24
C GLN A 38 -13.66 8.85 5.26
N VAL A 39 -12.54 8.90 4.52
CA VAL A 39 -12.19 10.05 3.66
C VAL A 39 -12.69 9.84 2.22
N ARG A 40 -13.00 8.59 1.83
CA ARG A 40 -13.38 8.19 0.46
C ARG A 40 -12.32 8.52 -0.60
N GLU A 41 -11.07 8.69 -0.17
CA GLU A 41 -9.91 8.87 -1.03
C GLU A 41 -9.14 7.54 -1.20
N VAL A 42 -8.36 7.44 -2.27
CA VAL A 42 -7.47 6.30 -2.50
C VAL A 42 -6.25 6.45 -1.59
N CYS A 43 -5.94 5.43 -0.79
CA CYS A 43 -4.78 5.42 0.11
C CYS A 43 -3.73 4.36 -0.27
N ALA A 44 -4.03 3.49 -1.24
CA ALA A 44 -3.04 2.69 -1.95
C ALA A 44 -3.43 2.52 -3.41
N ASN A 45 -2.48 2.67 -4.32
CA ASN A 45 -2.60 2.44 -5.75
C ASN A 45 -1.22 2.09 -6.32
N PHE A 46 -0.90 0.81 -6.42
CA PHE A 46 0.37 0.37 -6.98
C PHE A 46 0.26 -0.92 -7.78
N ALA A 47 1.17 -1.09 -8.74
CA ALA A 47 1.27 -2.32 -9.50
C ALA A 47 1.96 -3.43 -8.71
N ILE A 48 1.42 -4.65 -8.79
CA ILE A 48 2.07 -5.84 -8.23
C ILE A 48 3.22 -6.22 -9.16
N LEU A 49 4.44 -5.96 -8.71
CA LEU A 49 5.67 -6.31 -9.42
C LEU A 49 6.32 -7.54 -8.78
N PRO A 50 7.00 -8.41 -9.57
CA PRO A 50 7.73 -9.57 -9.03
C PRO A 50 8.83 -9.20 -8.02
N SER A 51 9.29 -7.95 -8.02
CA SER A 51 10.28 -7.44 -7.08
C SER A 51 9.70 -7.09 -5.70
N ILE A 52 8.38 -6.97 -5.57
CA ILE A 52 7.73 -6.67 -4.28
C ILE A 52 7.80 -7.92 -3.40
N LYS A 53 8.39 -7.76 -2.21
CA LYS A 53 8.47 -8.80 -1.19
C LYS A 53 7.56 -8.45 -0.02
N LEU A 54 6.67 -9.37 0.32
CA LEU A 54 5.87 -9.31 1.54
C LEU A 54 6.70 -9.88 2.70
N ASN A 55 6.85 -9.11 3.77
CA ASN A 55 7.52 -9.54 4.99
C ASN A 55 6.50 -9.60 6.11
N GLU A 56 6.21 -10.82 6.58
CA GLU A 56 5.36 -11.03 7.74
C GLU A 56 6.06 -10.55 9.02
N LYS A 57 5.31 -9.89 9.88
CA LYS A 57 5.86 -9.31 11.10
C LYS A 57 5.85 -10.35 12.22
N LYS A 58 7.04 -10.70 12.72
CA LYS A 58 7.18 -11.68 13.81
C LYS A 58 6.38 -11.24 15.04
N GLY A 59 5.51 -12.12 15.52
CA GLY A 59 4.64 -11.86 16.68
C GLY A 59 3.36 -11.08 16.37
N MET A 60 3.12 -10.71 15.12
CA MET A 60 1.88 -10.06 14.66
C MET A 60 1.30 -10.83 13.47
N PRO A 61 0.52 -11.91 13.72
CA PRO A 61 -0.18 -12.60 12.65
C PRO A 61 -1.08 -11.60 11.92
N ASN A 62 -1.22 -11.75 10.60
CA ASN A 62 -2.00 -10.88 9.70
C ASN A 62 -1.40 -9.49 9.41
N VAL A 63 -0.17 -9.22 9.86
CA VAL A 63 0.54 -7.98 9.53
C VAL A 63 1.69 -8.27 8.58
N CYS A 64 1.64 -7.64 7.40
CA CYS A 64 2.68 -7.76 6.38
C CYS A 64 3.20 -6.38 5.94
N ASN A 65 4.50 -6.32 5.70
CA ASN A 65 5.23 -5.15 5.25
C ASN A 65 5.69 -5.34 3.81
N TRP A 66 5.56 -4.31 2.97
CA TRP A 66 6.23 -4.28 1.68
C TRP A 66 6.68 -2.87 1.31
N ILE A 67 7.43 -2.84 0.20
CA ILE A 67 7.99 -1.63 -0.37
C ILE A 67 7.54 -1.59 -1.81
N CYS A 68 6.91 -0.50 -2.22
CA CYS A 68 6.48 -0.33 -3.60
C CYS A 68 6.60 1.14 -4.03
N ARG A 69 6.29 1.40 -5.29
CA ARG A 69 6.01 2.76 -5.75
C ARG A 69 4.50 2.89 -5.80
N ASP A 70 3.98 3.74 -4.92
CA ASP A 70 2.56 3.97 -4.78
C ASP A 70 2.15 5.28 -5.48
N TYR A 71 0.94 5.28 -6.05
CA TYR A 71 0.38 6.36 -6.85
C TYR A 71 -0.98 6.80 -6.27
N SER A 72 -1.25 6.53 -5.00
CA SER A 72 -2.45 7.03 -4.32
C SER A 72 -2.40 8.53 -4.11
N GLU A 73 -1.18 9.07 -3.99
CA GLU A 73 -0.88 10.49 -3.86
C GLU A 73 -0.05 10.97 -5.06
N SER A 74 -0.63 11.41 -6.18
CA SER A 74 0.17 12.15 -7.17
C SER A 74 -0.66 13.02 -8.11
N PRO A 75 -0.11 14.21 -8.43
CA PRO A 75 0.51 14.33 -9.75
C PRO A 75 2.05 14.33 -9.72
N GLU A 76 2.70 14.97 -8.76
CA GLU A 76 4.16 15.20 -8.78
C GLU A 76 4.80 15.13 -7.38
N CYS A 77 5.16 13.95 -6.86
CA CYS A 77 6.26 13.87 -5.90
C CYS A 77 6.79 12.43 -5.77
N THR A 78 8.08 12.28 -6.05
CA THR A 78 8.90 11.07 -5.91
C THR A 78 9.12 10.68 -4.46
N GLY A 79 8.57 9.54 -4.07
CA GLY A 79 9.05 8.76 -2.93
C GLY A 79 8.79 7.28 -3.20
N ASN A 80 9.76 6.41 -2.95
CA ASN A 80 9.47 4.98 -2.86
C ASN A 80 8.60 4.82 -1.59
N LEU A 81 7.34 4.48 -1.78
CA LEU A 81 6.32 4.48 -0.73
C LEU A 81 6.22 3.08 -0.12
N TYR A 82 6.57 3.01 1.16
CA TYR A 82 6.44 1.81 1.98
C TYR A 82 5.01 1.79 2.51
N SER A 83 4.22 0.80 2.13
CA SER A 83 2.88 0.59 2.68
C SER A 83 2.86 -0.73 3.47
N GLU A 84 2.26 -0.70 4.66
CA GLU A 84 2.01 -1.85 5.55
C GLU A 84 0.50 -2.07 5.62
N ILE A 85 0.03 -3.26 5.22
CA ILE A 85 -1.39 -3.63 5.09
C ILE A 85 -1.59 -4.33 6.41
N GLN A 86 -2.32 -3.64 7.27
CA GLN A 86 -3.07 -4.32 8.31
C GLN A 86 -4.41 -4.67 7.69
N SER A 87 -4.62 -5.97 7.43
CA SER A 87 -5.99 -6.49 7.39
C SER A 87 -6.37 -6.79 8.82
N CYS A 88 -7.48 -6.23 9.27
CA CYS A 88 -8.21 -6.76 10.41
C CYS A 88 -8.64 -8.20 10.12
#